data_AF-A0A660Y8U2-F1
#
_entry.id   AF-A0A660Y8U2-F1
#
_cell.length_a   1.000
_cell.length_b   1.000
_cell.length_c   1.000
_cell.angle_alpha   90.00
_cell.angle_beta   90.00
_cell.angle_gamma   90.00
#
_symmetry.space_group_name_H-M   'P 1'
#
loop_
_entity.id
_entity.type
_entity.pdbx_description
1 polymer ?
#
loop_
_entity_poly.entity_id
_entity_poly.type
_entity_poly.pdbx_seq_one_letter_code
_entity_poly.pdbx_strand_id
1 'polypeptide(L)'
;SDGTLILWRLEGKPADFRDAALKDSLAMFERFRVQGTPLAGYISRPGSRDVVHALQVGLCPSDPADCDRCPFAGKEDELFPPDSTGATAEELPCVVLDGVTDRMLFDRILKPGERSGVFGSSSKILNEYGAHRTRFFYVNVGYETARVEIPAWVATDEALLGLVHTCVVDQAKKGDGYPIALAEAHEQAVVRGPDRELFYKLLEDTFVRNEIQARVSRKSFRKRAIAV
;
A
#
# COMPACT_ATOMS: atom_id res chain seq x y z
N SER A 1 -3.56 9.60 4.74
CA SER A 1 -4.53 8.88 3.90
C SER A 1 -4.81 7.52 4.51
N ASP A 2 -5.99 6.98 4.24
CA ASP A 2 -6.28 5.57 4.46
C ASP A 2 -5.78 4.77 3.25
N GLY A 3 -4.72 4.00 3.42
CA GLY A 3 -4.05 3.25 2.36
C GLY A 3 -2.77 3.89 1.81
N THR A 4 -2.22 3.20 0.81
CA THR A 4 -0.89 3.44 0.23
C THR A 4 -0.75 4.80 -0.46
N LEU A 5 0.44 5.41 -0.34
CA LEU A 5 0.87 6.57 -1.13
C LEU A 5 1.45 6.17 -2.50
N ILE A 6 1.63 4.87 -2.73
CA ILE A 6 2.20 4.30 -3.96
C ILE A 6 1.06 3.93 -4.92
N LEU A 7 0.99 4.63 -6.05
CA LEU A 7 -0.05 4.44 -7.06
C LEU A 7 0.28 3.29 -8.03
N TRP A 8 0.48 2.09 -7.48
CA TRP A 8 0.87 0.87 -8.21
C TRP A 8 -0.03 0.51 -9.39
N ARG A 9 -1.30 0.96 -9.40
CA ARG A 9 -2.24 0.74 -10.53
C ARG A 9 -1.78 1.42 -11.83
N LEU A 10 -0.85 2.35 -11.74
CA LEU A 10 -0.24 3.04 -12.87
C LEU A 10 1.02 2.35 -13.38
N GLU A 11 1.51 1.32 -12.69
CA GLU A 11 2.67 0.54 -13.13
C GLU A 11 2.31 -0.23 -14.42
N GLY A 12 3.19 -0.15 -15.43
CA GLY A 12 2.97 -0.73 -16.75
C GLY A 12 1.95 0.02 -17.64
N LYS A 13 1.40 1.16 -17.19
CA LYS A 13 0.54 2.01 -18.04
C LYS A 13 1.39 2.86 -19.00
N PRO A 14 0.81 3.31 -20.14
CA PRO A 14 1.47 4.27 -21.03
C PRO A 14 1.96 5.51 -20.28
N ALA A 15 3.12 6.03 -20.69
CA ALA A 15 3.81 7.10 -19.97
C ALA A 15 2.96 8.38 -19.90
N ASP A 16 2.34 8.79 -21.01
CA ASP A 16 1.44 9.94 -21.09
C ASP A 16 0.27 9.86 -20.11
N PHE A 17 -0.40 8.70 -20.04
CA PHE A 17 -1.49 8.47 -19.10
C PHE A 17 -1.02 8.50 -17.65
N ARG A 18 0.11 7.84 -17.38
CA ARG A 18 0.72 7.75 -16.05
C ARG A 18 1.15 9.13 -15.55
N ASP A 19 1.80 9.92 -16.40
CA ASP A 19 2.28 11.26 -16.06
C ASP A 19 1.10 12.20 -15.77
N ALA A 20 0.06 12.16 -16.62
CA ALA A 20 -1.17 12.89 -16.39
C ALA A 20 -1.86 12.47 -15.06
N ALA A 21 -1.93 11.17 -14.77
CA ALA A 21 -2.55 10.67 -13.54
C ALA A 21 -1.73 11.00 -12.26
N LEU A 22 -0.40 11.00 -12.35
CA LEU A 22 0.47 11.32 -11.22
C LEU A 22 0.53 12.83 -10.94
N LYS A 23 0.40 13.67 -11.96
CA LYS A 23 0.60 15.12 -11.88
C LYS A 23 -0.15 15.77 -10.71
N ASP A 24 -1.45 15.50 -10.57
CA ASP A 24 -2.27 16.13 -9.53
C ASP A 24 -1.89 15.64 -8.13
N SER A 25 -1.57 14.34 -8.00
CA SER A 25 -1.14 13.75 -6.74
C SER A 25 0.20 14.31 -6.27
N LEU A 26 1.17 14.41 -7.18
CA LEU A 26 2.49 14.96 -6.88
C LEU A 26 2.44 16.47 -6.62
N ALA A 27 1.60 17.21 -7.36
CA ALA A 27 1.37 18.63 -7.08
C ALA A 27 0.79 18.85 -5.68
N MET A 28 -0.09 17.96 -5.21
CA MET A 28 -0.59 17.99 -3.85
C MET A 28 0.54 17.68 -2.84
N PHE A 29 1.34 16.65 -3.08
CA PHE A 29 2.48 16.31 -2.20
C PHE A 29 3.48 17.47 -2.09
N GLU A 30 3.72 18.20 -3.18
CA GLU A 30 4.57 19.38 -3.19
C GLU A 30 4.00 20.53 -2.34
N ARG A 31 2.69 20.77 -2.39
CA ARG A 31 2.05 21.77 -1.53
C ARG A 31 2.23 21.46 -0.05
N PHE A 32 2.04 20.20 0.35
CA PHE A 32 2.27 19.75 1.73
C PHE A 32 3.73 19.93 2.14
N ARG A 33 4.68 19.60 1.24
CA ARG A 33 6.11 19.78 1.48
C ARG A 33 6.46 21.26 1.70
N VAL A 34 6.01 22.17 0.83
CA VAL A 34 6.29 23.61 0.95
C VAL A 34 5.68 24.20 2.22
N GLN A 35 4.54 23.70 2.67
CA GLN A 35 3.89 24.11 3.91
C GLN A 35 4.51 23.49 5.18
N GLY A 36 5.41 22.51 5.04
CA GLY A 36 5.98 21.78 6.17
C GLY A 36 4.97 20.87 6.88
N THR A 37 3.88 20.49 6.22
CA THR A 37 2.84 19.62 6.80
C THR A 37 3.09 18.19 6.34
N PRO A 38 3.48 17.26 7.23
CA PRO A 38 3.85 15.92 6.82
C PRO A 38 2.66 15.12 6.30
N LEU A 39 2.91 14.35 5.24
CA LEU A 39 1.95 13.40 4.68
C LEU A 39 2.27 11.98 5.17
N ALA A 40 1.24 11.24 5.57
CA ALA A 40 1.36 9.83 5.91
C ALA A 40 0.19 9.02 5.33
N GLY A 41 0.49 7.85 4.75
CA GLY A 41 -0.48 6.82 4.43
C GLY A 41 -0.44 5.72 5.48
N TYR A 42 -1.59 5.34 6.03
CA TYR A 42 -1.71 4.29 7.02
C TYR A 42 -2.25 3.02 6.36
N ILE A 43 -1.55 1.90 6.53
CA ILE A 43 -1.96 0.59 6.01
C ILE A 43 -2.10 -0.35 7.21
N SER A 44 -3.35 -0.66 7.55
CA SER A 44 -3.71 -1.63 8.58
C SER A 44 -3.40 -3.05 8.10
N ARG A 45 -2.97 -3.92 9.02
CA ARG A 45 -2.60 -5.33 8.79
C ARG A 45 -1.89 -5.58 7.45
N PRO A 46 -0.74 -4.94 7.20
CA PRO A 46 -0.06 -5.03 5.92
C PRO A 46 0.37 -6.47 5.62
N GLY A 47 0.12 -6.91 4.38
CA GLY A 47 0.56 -8.22 3.87
C GLY A 47 1.91 -8.16 3.13
N SER A 48 2.61 -7.02 3.17
CA SER A 48 3.88 -6.83 2.46
C SER A 48 5.02 -7.66 3.06
N ARG A 49 6.00 -7.97 2.20
CA ARG A 49 7.20 -8.77 2.51
C ARG A 49 8.48 -8.06 2.07
N ASP A 50 8.48 -6.72 2.00
CA ASP A 50 9.62 -5.94 1.50
C ASP A 50 10.89 -6.18 2.34
N VAL A 51 10.75 -6.18 3.67
CA VAL A 51 11.88 -6.37 4.60
C VAL A 51 12.27 -7.84 4.66
N VAL A 52 11.30 -8.75 4.73
CA VAL A 52 11.55 -10.19 4.71
C VAL A 52 12.24 -10.62 3.41
N HIS A 53 11.83 -10.10 2.25
CA HIS A 53 12.51 -10.38 0.98
C HIS A 53 13.95 -9.85 0.98
N ALA A 54 14.20 -8.66 1.54
CA ALA A 54 15.57 -8.16 1.67
C ALA A 54 16.43 -9.07 2.58
N LEU A 55 15.87 -9.59 3.67
CA LEU A 55 16.53 -10.59 4.52
C LEU A 55 16.80 -11.89 3.76
N GLN A 56 15.86 -12.37 2.95
CA GLN A 56 16.04 -13.56 2.11
C GLN A 56 17.21 -13.40 1.13
N VAL A 57 17.34 -12.23 0.50
CA VAL A 57 18.51 -11.93 -0.36
C VAL A 57 19.80 -11.98 0.45
N GLY A 58 19.81 -11.46 1.67
CA GLY A 58 20.97 -11.53 2.57
C GLY A 58 21.32 -12.93 3.07
N LEU A 59 20.37 -13.87 3.04
CA LEU A 59 20.61 -15.29 3.33
C LEU A 59 21.12 -16.06 2.10
N CYS A 60 21.08 -15.47 0.91
CA CYS A 60 21.52 -16.12 -0.31
C CYS A 60 23.06 -16.27 -0.30
N PRO A 61 23.61 -17.48 -0.52
CA PRO A 61 25.06 -17.66 -0.65
C PRO A 61 25.64 -17.01 -1.92
N SER A 62 24.80 -16.76 -2.93
CA SER A 62 25.21 -16.14 -4.19
C SER A 62 25.26 -14.61 -4.05
N ASP A 63 26.34 -14.00 -4.54
CA ASP A 63 26.52 -12.55 -4.61
C ASP A 63 26.99 -12.12 -6.02
N PRO A 64 26.17 -11.40 -6.82
CA PRO A 64 24.79 -11.00 -6.50
C PRO A 64 23.83 -12.19 -6.52
N ALA A 65 22.76 -12.10 -5.72
CA ALA A 65 21.68 -13.08 -5.76
C ALA A 65 20.97 -13.01 -7.13
N ASP A 66 20.90 -14.15 -7.82
CA ASP A 66 20.18 -14.32 -9.10
C ASP A 66 19.15 -15.43 -8.93
N CYS A 67 17.91 -15.04 -8.63
CA CYS A 67 16.82 -16.00 -8.44
C CYS A 67 16.37 -16.62 -9.76
N ASP A 68 16.57 -15.96 -10.91
CA ASP A 68 16.24 -16.50 -12.23
C ASP A 68 17.21 -17.64 -12.61
N ARG A 69 18.44 -17.59 -12.08
CA ARG A 69 19.49 -18.60 -12.27
C ARG A 69 19.96 -19.19 -10.94
N CYS A 70 19.02 -19.50 -10.07
CA CYS A 70 19.35 -20.03 -8.74
C CYS A 70 20.02 -21.42 -8.85
N PRO A 71 21.27 -21.58 -8.40
CA PRO A 71 21.96 -22.89 -8.44
C PRO A 71 21.38 -23.88 -7.42
N PHE A 72 20.60 -23.39 -6.45
CA PHE A 72 19.96 -24.18 -5.39
C PHE A 72 18.49 -24.49 -5.69
N ALA A 73 17.88 -23.89 -6.72
CA ALA A 73 16.54 -24.25 -7.14
C ALA A 73 16.62 -25.59 -7.88
N GLY A 74 16.02 -26.64 -7.29
CA GLY A 74 15.98 -27.97 -7.91
C GLY A 74 15.48 -27.87 -9.35
N LYS A 75 16.31 -28.29 -10.31
CA LYS A 75 15.88 -28.45 -11.70
C LYS A 75 15.07 -29.73 -11.81
N GLU A 76 13.77 -29.60 -12.07
CA GLU A 76 12.98 -30.68 -12.64
C GLU A 76 13.44 -30.84 -14.11
N ASP A 77 13.91 -32.05 -14.47
CA ASP A 77 14.28 -32.60 -15.79
C ASP A 77 15.73 -32.57 -16.34
N GLU A 78 16.28 -33.80 -16.30
CA GLU A 78 16.96 -34.63 -17.33
C GLU A 78 18.33 -34.27 -17.95
N LEU A 79 19.21 -35.30 -17.98
CA LEU A 79 20.53 -35.45 -18.64
C LEU A 79 21.83 -35.04 -17.87
N PHE A 80 22.27 -35.89 -16.90
CA PHE A 80 23.65 -36.09 -16.36
C PHE A 80 24.34 -34.95 -15.55
N PRO A 81 25.36 -35.20 -14.67
CA PRO A 81 25.80 -36.37 -13.86
C PRO A 81 25.78 -36.09 -12.31
N PRO A 82 26.10 -37.06 -11.41
CA PRO A 82 25.72 -37.04 -9.99
C PRO A 82 26.70 -36.32 -9.03
N ASP A 83 27.28 -35.19 -9.45
CA ASP A 83 28.30 -34.49 -8.62
C ASP A 83 27.89 -33.07 -8.21
N SER A 84 26.69 -32.63 -8.56
CA SER A 84 26.06 -31.44 -7.99
C SER A 84 25.02 -31.89 -6.98
N THR A 85 25.29 -31.66 -5.69
CA THR A 85 24.34 -31.82 -4.58
C THR A 85 23.00 -31.21 -4.97
N GLY A 86 22.06 -32.08 -5.35
CA GLY A 86 20.72 -31.70 -5.74
C GLY A 86 19.98 -31.20 -4.51
N ALA A 87 19.96 -29.88 -4.34
CA ALA A 87 19.22 -29.25 -3.27
C ALA A 87 17.73 -29.51 -3.49
N THR A 88 17.14 -30.31 -2.60
CA THR A 88 15.68 -30.41 -2.49
C THR A 88 15.12 -29.05 -2.07
N ALA A 89 13.83 -28.78 -2.30
CA ALA A 89 13.20 -27.51 -1.91
C ALA A 89 13.36 -27.17 -0.41
N GLU A 90 13.67 -28.17 0.43
CA GLU A 90 13.94 -28.04 1.86
C GLU A 90 15.37 -27.54 2.18
N GLU A 91 16.27 -27.45 1.20
CA GLU A 91 17.67 -27.03 1.37
C GLU A 91 17.97 -25.60 0.87
N LEU A 92 16.99 -24.89 0.30
CA LEU A 92 17.21 -23.50 -0.11
C LEU A 92 17.34 -22.58 1.12
N PRO A 93 18.49 -21.88 1.30
CA PRO A 93 18.71 -21.03 2.48
C PRO A 93 17.67 -19.91 2.65
N CYS A 94 17.08 -19.44 1.55
CA CYS A 94 16.08 -18.38 1.54
C CYS A 94 14.64 -18.85 1.84
N VAL A 95 14.35 -20.17 1.75
CA VAL A 95 13.01 -20.74 1.99
C VAL A 95 12.63 -20.69 3.47
N VAL A 96 13.60 -20.56 4.38
CA VAL A 96 13.38 -20.45 5.83
C VAL A 96 12.42 -19.31 6.21
N LEU A 97 12.39 -18.25 5.40
CA LEU A 97 11.51 -17.10 5.61
C LEU A 97 10.24 -17.13 4.76
N ASP A 98 9.95 -18.27 4.10
CA ASP A 98 8.75 -18.38 3.29
C ASP A 98 7.46 -18.35 4.13
N GLY A 99 6.40 -17.75 3.59
CA GLY A 99 5.16 -17.45 4.33
C GLY A 99 5.27 -16.38 5.42
N VAL A 100 6.47 -15.93 5.80
CA VAL A 100 6.66 -14.86 6.79
C VAL A 100 6.41 -13.50 6.16
N THR A 101 5.53 -12.70 6.78
CA THR A 101 5.27 -11.30 6.38
C THR A 101 6.05 -10.33 7.25
N ASP A 102 6.28 -9.11 6.74
CA ASP A 102 6.93 -8.06 7.52
C ASP A 102 6.15 -7.76 8.81
N ARG A 103 4.82 -7.83 8.75
CA ARG A 103 3.96 -7.71 9.94
C ARG A 103 4.29 -8.76 11.00
N MET A 104 4.39 -10.04 10.61
CA MET A 104 4.74 -11.12 11.55
C MET A 104 6.12 -10.94 12.16
N LEU A 105 7.08 -10.44 11.37
CA LEU A 105 8.42 -10.10 11.83
C LEU A 105 8.37 -8.99 12.89
N PHE A 106 7.70 -7.88 12.60
CA PHE A 106 7.67 -6.73 13.49
C PHE A 106 6.72 -6.90 14.69
N ASP A 107 5.68 -7.74 14.59
CA ASP A 107 4.86 -8.16 15.74
C ASP A 107 5.72 -8.84 16.83
N ARG A 108 6.83 -9.48 16.44
CA ARG A 108 7.77 -10.13 17.38
C ARG A 108 8.84 -9.19 17.94
N ILE A 109 9.19 -8.13 17.21
CA ILE A 109 10.33 -7.27 17.52
C ILE A 109 9.89 -5.98 18.22
N LEU A 110 8.82 -5.33 17.74
CA LEU A 110 8.39 -4.02 18.21
C LEU A 110 7.45 -4.15 19.41
N LYS A 111 7.72 -3.38 20.47
CA LYS A 111 6.77 -3.20 21.57
C LYS A 111 5.69 -2.17 21.21
N PRO A 112 4.55 -2.16 21.92
CA PRO A 112 3.53 -1.14 21.72
C PRO A 112 4.09 0.30 21.79
N GLY A 113 3.81 1.09 20.77
CA GLY A 113 4.30 2.45 20.58
C GLY A 113 5.63 2.57 19.83
N GLU A 114 6.38 1.47 19.65
CA GLU A 114 7.66 1.48 18.93
C GLU A 114 7.46 1.40 17.41
N ARG A 115 8.39 2.01 16.69
CA ARG A 115 8.50 1.90 15.22
C ARG A 115 9.81 1.27 14.81
N SER A 116 9.81 0.63 13.65
CA SER A 116 11.03 0.17 12.97
C SER A 116 11.86 1.35 12.45
N GLY A 117 13.01 1.01 11.85
CA GLY A 117 13.71 1.90 10.93
C GLY A 117 12.86 2.23 9.70
N VAL A 118 13.31 3.23 8.94
CA VAL A 118 12.65 3.64 7.69
C VAL A 118 13.27 2.87 6.52
N PHE A 119 12.41 2.28 5.70
CA PHE A 119 12.75 1.47 4.54
C PHE A 119 12.34 2.17 3.23
N GLY A 120 12.96 1.76 2.13
CA GLY A 120 12.55 2.14 0.78
C GLY A 120 11.73 1.04 0.11
N SER A 121 10.74 1.41 -0.70
CA SER A 121 10.05 0.46 -1.56
C SER A 121 10.77 0.32 -2.91
N SER A 122 10.75 -0.90 -3.44
CA SER A 122 11.31 -1.27 -4.74
C SER A 122 10.36 -1.05 -5.91
N SER A 123 9.11 -0.61 -5.68
CA SER A 123 8.13 -0.41 -6.76
C SER A 123 8.64 0.60 -7.80
N LYS A 124 8.58 0.24 -9.09
CA LYS A 124 9.19 1.02 -10.16
C LYS A 124 8.46 2.34 -10.41
N ILE A 125 7.16 2.41 -10.08
CA ILE A 125 6.36 3.64 -10.23
C ILE A 125 6.94 4.81 -9.42
N LEU A 126 7.67 4.51 -8.34
CA LEU A 126 8.31 5.52 -7.49
C LEU A 126 9.45 6.27 -8.17
N ASN A 127 9.99 5.78 -9.29
CA ASN A 127 10.97 6.52 -10.08
C ASN A 127 10.37 7.81 -10.66
N GLU A 128 9.05 7.84 -10.88
CA GLU A 128 8.32 9.00 -11.40
C GLU A 128 7.97 10.03 -10.32
N TYR A 129 8.19 9.71 -9.04
CA TYR A 129 7.77 10.56 -7.92
C TYR A 129 8.78 11.67 -7.59
N GLY A 130 10.00 11.61 -8.13
CA GLY A 130 11.07 12.56 -7.85
C GLY A 130 11.33 12.73 -6.35
N ALA A 131 11.26 13.97 -5.85
CA ALA A 131 11.47 14.30 -4.44
C ALA A 131 10.40 13.69 -3.49
N HIS A 132 9.28 13.24 -4.04
CA HIS A 132 8.19 12.67 -3.25
C HIS A 132 8.24 11.15 -3.15
N ARG A 133 9.35 10.53 -3.57
CA ARG A 133 9.55 9.08 -3.49
C ARG A 133 9.14 8.54 -2.11
N THR A 134 8.20 7.60 -2.09
CA THR A 134 7.65 7.05 -0.85
C THR A 134 8.66 6.14 -0.15
N ARG A 135 8.76 6.34 1.16
CA ARG A 135 9.44 5.50 2.15
C ARG A 135 8.39 4.93 3.11
N PHE A 136 8.77 3.96 3.92
CA PHE A 136 7.84 3.40 4.88
C PHE A 136 8.53 2.91 6.15
N PHE A 137 7.77 2.79 7.23
CA PHE A 137 8.18 2.11 8.44
C PHE A 137 7.00 1.31 9.00
N TYR A 138 7.28 0.37 9.89
CA TYR A 138 6.27 -0.36 10.65
C TYR A 138 6.18 0.22 12.05
N VAL A 139 4.97 0.26 12.59
CA VAL A 139 4.70 0.72 13.96
C VAL A 139 3.74 -0.24 14.63
N ASN A 140 4.07 -0.64 15.85
CA ASN A 140 3.16 -1.38 16.71
C ASN A 140 2.30 -0.37 17.47
N VAL A 141 1.00 -0.30 17.17
CA VAL A 141 0.06 0.62 17.82
C VAL A 141 -0.64 0.01 19.04
N GLY A 142 -0.15 -1.14 19.53
CA GLY A 142 -0.65 -1.87 20.69
C GLY A 142 -1.66 -2.96 20.34
N TYR A 143 -2.50 -2.75 19.33
CA TYR A 143 -3.50 -3.73 18.87
C TYR A 143 -3.10 -4.43 17.56
N GLU A 144 -2.33 -3.73 16.72
CA GLU A 144 -1.78 -4.27 15.49
C GLU A 144 -0.41 -3.65 15.19
N THR A 145 0.34 -4.30 14.30
CA THR A 145 1.44 -3.67 13.58
C THR A 145 0.95 -3.16 12.23
N ALA A 146 1.03 -1.84 12.04
CA ALA A 146 0.64 -1.17 10.81
C ALA A 146 1.88 -0.72 10.02
N ARG A 147 1.70 -0.54 8.72
CA ARG A 147 2.70 0.10 7.84
C ARG A 147 2.30 1.54 7.64
N VAL A 148 3.26 2.44 7.85
CA VAL A 148 3.10 3.87 7.60
C VAL A 148 4.00 4.25 6.45
N GLU A 149 3.40 4.80 5.40
CA GLU A 149 4.09 5.31 4.22
C GLU A 149 4.22 6.82 4.30
N ILE A 150 5.41 7.34 4.00
CA ILE A 150 5.73 8.77 4.08
C ILE A 150 6.60 9.18 2.89
N PRO A 151 6.51 10.41 2.38
CA PRO A 151 7.47 10.90 1.39
C PRO A 151 8.91 10.96 1.92
N ALA A 152 9.90 10.87 1.02
CA ALA A 152 11.32 10.92 1.38
C ALA A 152 11.73 12.18 2.18
N TRP A 153 11.11 13.33 1.90
CA TRP A 153 11.37 14.58 2.63
C TRP A 153 10.85 14.55 4.08
N VAL A 154 9.81 13.77 4.38
CA VAL A 154 9.37 13.52 5.77
C VAL A 154 10.33 12.55 6.46
N ALA A 155 10.79 11.53 5.73
CA ALA A 155 11.69 10.51 6.28
C ALA A 155 13.08 11.04 6.66
N THR A 156 13.53 12.12 6.03
CA THR A 156 14.86 12.72 6.24
C THR A 156 14.86 13.82 7.30
N ASP A 157 13.69 14.37 7.63
CA ASP A 157 13.50 15.33 8.72
C ASP A 157 13.02 14.60 9.98
N GLU A 158 13.88 14.55 11.00
CA GLU A 158 13.60 13.81 12.24
C GLU A 158 12.41 14.39 13.02
N ALA A 159 12.19 15.70 12.96
CA ALA A 159 11.07 16.35 13.64
C ALA A 159 9.74 15.98 12.97
N LEU A 160 9.69 16.01 11.63
CA LEU A 160 8.51 15.59 10.88
C LEU A 160 8.22 14.10 11.03
N LEU A 161 9.25 13.26 10.97
CA LEU A 161 9.13 11.82 11.18
C LEU A 161 8.61 11.51 12.60
N GLY A 162 9.16 12.17 13.61
CA GLY A 162 8.72 12.05 15.00
C GLY A 162 7.28 12.51 15.21
N LEU A 163 6.89 13.59 14.53
CA LEU A 163 5.51 14.07 14.53
C LEU A 163 4.55 13.06 13.91
N VAL A 164 4.87 12.50 12.72
CA VAL A 164 4.05 11.46 12.10
C VAL A 164 3.90 10.25 13.00
N HIS A 165 5.00 9.74 13.55
CA HIS A 165 4.99 8.60 14.46
C HIS A 165 4.10 8.85 15.68
N THR A 166 4.28 9.99 16.34
CA THR A 166 3.51 10.36 17.53
C THR A 166 2.02 10.48 17.21
N CYS A 167 1.68 11.18 16.12
CA CYS A 167 0.29 11.35 15.69
C CYS A 167 -0.37 10.01 15.34
N VAL A 168 0.31 9.12 14.63
CA VAL A 168 -0.24 7.79 14.30
C VAL A 168 -0.53 6.98 15.56
N VAL A 169 0.41 6.94 16.51
CA VAL A 169 0.23 6.20 17.77
C VAL A 169 -0.89 6.80 18.61
N ASP A 170 -0.96 8.13 18.73
CA ASP A 170 -2.02 8.83 19.46
C ASP A 170 -3.41 8.57 18.85
N GLN A 171 -3.53 8.70 17.53
CA GLN A 171 -4.80 8.50 16.83
C GLN A 171 -5.25 7.03 16.88
N ALA A 172 -4.32 6.09 16.73
CA ALA A 172 -4.63 4.66 16.81
C ALA A 172 -5.04 4.26 18.23
N LYS A 173 -4.39 4.82 19.26
CA LYS A 173 -4.79 4.61 20.65
C LYS A 173 -6.21 5.12 20.94
N LYS A 174 -6.61 6.23 20.33
CA LYS A 174 -7.96 6.80 20.46
C LYS A 174 -9.04 6.01 19.72
N GLY A 175 -8.67 5.23 18.71
CA GLY A 175 -9.58 4.41 17.90
C GLY A 175 -9.34 2.91 18.04
N ASP A 176 -8.94 2.45 19.25
CA ASP A 176 -8.77 1.02 19.59
C ASP A 176 -7.93 0.20 18.59
N GLY A 177 -6.82 0.79 18.13
CA GLY A 177 -5.87 0.15 17.22
C GLY A 177 -5.90 0.66 15.80
N TYR A 178 -6.82 1.56 15.45
CA TYR A 178 -6.87 2.20 14.13
C TYR A 178 -7.05 3.71 14.28
N PRO A 179 -6.40 4.56 13.45
CA PRO A 179 -6.52 6.01 13.58
C PRO A 179 -7.97 6.50 13.51
N ILE A 180 -8.48 7.05 14.63
CA ILE A 180 -9.87 7.52 14.71
C ILE A 180 -10.22 8.56 13.64
N ALA A 181 -9.28 9.47 13.31
CA ALA A 181 -9.48 10.45 12.24
C ALA A 181 -9.71 9.80 10.87
N LEU A 182 -9.08 8.64 10.59
CA LEU A 182 -9.32 7.92 9.34
C LEU A 182 -10.64 7.16 9.38
N ALA A 183 -11.02 6.59 10.52
CA ALA A 183 -12.31 5.93 10.69
C ALA A 183 -13.47 6.92 10.50
N GLU A 184 -13.40 8.09 11.13
CA GLU A 184 -14.39 9.16 10.95
C GLU A 184 -14.44 9.65 9.50
N ALA A 185 -13.28 9.83 8.86
CA ALA A 185 -13.24 10.22 7.45
C ALA A 185 -13.87 9.17 6.53
N HIS A 186 -13.69 7.88 6.83
CA HIS A 186 -14.36 6.80 6.11
C HIS A 186 -15.88 6.91 6.25
N GLU A 187 -16.39 7.03 7.47
CA GLU A 187 -17.83 7.15 7.77
C GLU A 187 -18.48 8.36 7.09
N GLN A 188 -17.80 9.51 7.05
CA GLN A 188 -18.29 10.71 6.37
C GLN A 188 -18.25 10.60 4.84
N ALA A 189 -17.34 9.80 4.28
CA ALA A 189 -17.22 9.60 2.84
C ALA A 189 -18.19 8.55 2.27
N VAL A 190 -18.90 7.79 3.12
CA VAL A 190 -19.87 6.79 2.67
C VAL A 190 -21.07 7.46 1.99
N VAL A 191 -21.23 7.23 0.69
CA VAL A 191 -22.44 7.62 -0.06
C VAL A 191 -23.59 6.67 0.27
N ARG A 192 -24.53 7.14 1.11
CA ARG A 192 -25.65 6.35 1.65
C ARG A 192 -26.76 6.17 0.62
N GLY A 193 -27.69 5.25 0.89
CA GLY A 193 -28.85 4.98 0.02
C GLY A 193 -29.64 6.25 -0.35
N PRO A 194 -30.04 7.08 0.62
CA PRO A 194 -30.75 8.34 0.36
C PRO A 194 -29.94 9.32 -0.50
N ASP A 195 -28.63 9.41 -0.32
CA ASP A 195 -27.77 10.28 -1.13
C ASP A 195 -27.77 9.86 -2.60
N ARG A 196 -27.74 8.54 -2.85
CA ARG A 196 -27.83 7.99 -4.22
C ARG A 196 -29.19 8.27 -4.84
N GLU A 197 -30.26 8.06 -4.09
CA GLU A 197 -31.63 8.36 -4.56
C GLU A 197 -31.78 9.83 -4.91
N LEU A 198 -31.31 10.74 -4.05
CA LEU A 198 -31.31 12.18 -4.31
C LEU A 198 -30.49 12.51 -5.55
N PHE A 199 -29.29 11.96 -5.70
CA PHE A 199 -28.45 12.17 -6.88
C PHE A 199 -29.18 11.76 -8.17
N TYR A 200 -29.78 10.57 -8.19
CA TYR A 200 -30.51 10.12 -9.39
C TYR A 200 -31.75 10.94 -9.66
N LYS A 201 -32.46 11.41 -8.63
CA LYS A 201 -33.59 12.32 -8.79
C LYS A 201 -33.15 13.66 -9.41
N LEU A 202 -32.05 14.25 -8.92
CA LEU A 202 -31.49 15.48 -9.50
C LEU A 202 -31.06 15.28 -10.96
N LEU A 203 -30.50 14.11 -11.28
CA LEU A 203 -30.13 13.75 -12.64
C LEU A 203 -31.36 13.63 -13.55
N GLU A 204 -32.41 12.95 -13.09
CA GLU A 204 -33.69 12.82 -13.79
C GLU A 204 -34.34 14.19 -14.03
N ASP A 205 -34.44 15.04 -13.00
CA ASP A 205 -34.98 16.40 -13.10
C ASP A 205 -34.18 17.25 -14.10
N THR A 206 -32.86 17.11 -14.12
CA THR A 206 -31.98 17.83 -15.06
C THR A 206 -32.18 17.35 -16.49
N PHE A 207 -32.35 16.05 -16.72
CA PHE A 207 -32.64 15.52 -18.05
C PHE A 207 -34.00 15.98 -18.57
N VAL A 208 -35.03 15.97 -17.72
CA VAL A 208 -36.36 16.49 -18.08
C VAL A 208 -36.28 17.96 -18.47
N ARG A 209 -35.57 18.79 -17.69
CA ARG A 209 -35.41 20.23 -17.97
C ARG A 209 -34.68 20.54 -19.28
N ASN A 210 -33.80 19.64 -19.73
CA ASN A 210 -33.02 19.83 -20.97
C ASN A 210 -33.59 19.01 -22.15
N GLU A 211 -34.81 18.47 -22.02
CA GLU A 211 -35.48 17.66 -23.04
C GLU A 211 -34.66 16.42 -23.50
N ILE A 212 -33.76 15.93 -22.64
CA ILE A 212 -32.92 14.78 -22.93
C ILE A 212 -33.68 13.50 -22.53
N GLN A 213 -34.02 12.67 -23.52
CA GLN A 213 -34.60 11.34 -23.25
C GLN A 213 -33.56 10.37 -22.68
N ALA A 214 -33.36 10.38 -21.37
CA ALA A 214 -32.52 9.41 -20.68
C ALA A 214 -33.23 8.03 -20.60
N ARG A 215 -32.87 7.10 -21.49
CA ARG A 215 -33.31 5.69 -21.38
C ARG A 215 -32.51 4.99 -20.28
N VAL A 216 -33.04 4.97 -19.06
CA VAL A 216 -32.49 4.14 -17.98
C VAL A 216 -32.59 2.66 -18.39
N SER A 217 -31.46 1.96 -18.43
CA SER A 217 -31.39 0.55 -18.88
C SER A 217 -32.22 -0.37 -17.97
N ARG A 218 -33.02 -1.26 -18.58
CA ARG A 218 -33.87 -2.28 -17.92
C ARG A 218 -33.11 -3.15 -16.90
N LYS A 219 -31.78 -3.24 -17.02
CA LYS A 219 -30.91 -3.98 -16.08
C LYS A 219 -30.79 -3.32 -14.71
N SER A 220 -30.90 -1.98 -14.64
CA SER A 220 -30.90 -1.23 -13.37
C SER A 220 -32.22 -1.39 -12.61
N PHE A 221 -33.35 -1.42 -13.33
CA PHE A 221 -34.68 -1.64 -12.76
C PHE A 221 -34.81 -3.02 -12.08
N ARG A 222 -34.22 -4.05 -12.68
CA ARG A 222 -34.29 -5.43 -12.17
C ARG A 222 -33.48 -5.64 -10.88
N LYS A 223 -32.48 -4.80 -10.60
CA LYS A 223 -31.78 -4.80 -9.30
C LYS A 223 -32.55 -4.04 -8.21
N ARG A 224 -33.42 -3.10 -8.58
CA ARG A 224 -34.29 -2.36 -7.63
C ARG A 224 -35.41 -3.22 -7.04
N ALA A 225 -35.91 -4.22 -7.79
CA ALA A 225 -37.00 -5.09 -7.33
C ALA A 225 -36.56 -6.23 -6.39
N ILE A 226 -35.26 -6.45 -6.21
CA ILE A 226 -34.71 -7.56 -5.38
C ILE A 226 -34.31 -7.05 -3.98
N ALA A 227 -34.38 -5.74 -3.73
CA ALA A 227 -34.07 -5.13 -2.44
C ALA A 227 -35.35 -4.74 -1.67
N VAL A 228 -36.27 -5.69 -1.50
CA VAL A 228 -37.40 -5.62 -0.54
C VAL A 228 -37.24 -6.73 0.47
#